data_AF-A0A2Y9BLE5-F1
#
_entry.id   AF-A0A2Y9BLE5-F1
#
_cell.length_a   1.000
_cell.length_b   1.000
_cell.length_c   1.000
_cell.angle_alpha   90.00
_cell.angle_beta   90.00
_cell.angle_gamma   90.00
#
_symmetry.space_group_name_H-M   'P 1'
#
loop_
_entity.id
_entity.type
_entity.pdbx_description
1 polymer ?
#
loop_
_entity_poly.entity_id
_entity_poly.type
_entity_poly.pdbx_seq_one_letter_code
_entity_poly.pdbx_strand_id
1 'polypeptide(L)'
;MQTFRIQQPYPVETDGNIQEKREHLSEQLDECKRVKSQYRKHLKSFLEEMRIWDITQMDFPLRQIYKEYVLESNPSGEYYEYVTAFDRIKQHSIREQTKTLAGRITCQWKYENKCLFIPYHHDPDIVAEFERLRYSEKAVWDFSINCSVKLKHQIFAILNCVIDECKARINRGYKLSALKELYAFCVESNIEDIETLENEQIATYKEYLSEKGYSFISIKNMIPLLSLGRKALFLQAEPIHWYANVWYLDRFQFSKNRVDPSQIPQKVSFLNIEYRKNRQYAKEYMKYQLGIGELAVSTLIEKYCEIQNFLMALDKQKIDACYCPIEIIDEYFNTLRIGRAASAYNSNISAVWEFYKFFEVKGVIDKVPFYKEYYKQKEIPAHYDRSVDIEVSLEIIKELKNCPEHIRVMYLHMWCLGLRISEICTLKSDAYYLQGDDAWIQVYQVKMKNYKRVPIPRALYDIMQVYITKNEIKSGEYLFKNKKGGAFSKITLCTQMKKYFNQIGGFDYSFQSHDYRHSVATMFYDNDVSLQSIRDYLGHTYEEMTEQYIDYMPQKIAKANDEYFKTSGNNLAAMMKGGTDEK
;
A
#
# COMPACT_ATOMS: atom_id res chain seq x y z
N MET A 1 -9.43 -49.60 22.97
CA MET A 1 -9.88 -50.75 22.15
C MET A 1 -11.24 -50.44 21.54
N GLN A 2 -11.27 -50.00 20.28
CA GLN A 2 -12.46 -50.05 19.42
C GLN A 2 -11.95 -50.27 17.99
N THR A 3 -12.32 -51.42 17.44
CA THR A 3 -11.85 -52.00 16.18
C THR A 3 -12.66 -51.46 15.00
N PHE A 4 -12.07 -50.64 14.15
CA PHE A 4 -12.61 -50.40 12.80
C PHE A 4 -11.99 -51.42 11.83
N ARG A 5 -12.74 -52.48 11.54
CA ARG A 5 -12.51 -53.38 10.40
C ARG A 5 -13.10 -52.73 9.15
N ILE A 6 -12.27 -52.44 8.15
CA ILE A 6 -12.71 -52.26 6.77
C ILE A 6 -12.36 -53.57 6.03
N GLN A 7 -13.38 -54.30 5.60
CA GLN A 7 -13.25 -55.48 4.75
C GLN A 7 -13.42 -55.08 3.27
N GLN A 8 -12.34 -55.18 2.50
CA GLN A 8 -12.37 -55.60 1.09
C GLN A 8 -11.16 -56.52 0.82
N PRO A 9 -11.28 -57.51 -0.08
CA PRO A 9 -10.34 -58.63 -0.16
C PRO A 9 -9.05 -58.22 -0.87
N TYR A 10 -7.93 -58.20 -0.15
CA TYR A 10 -6.61 -58.14 -0.76
C TYR A 10 -6.19 -59.55 -1.27
N PRO A 11 -5.46 -59.65 -2.39
CA PRO A 11 -4.91 -60.92 -2.84
C PRO A 11 -4.01 -61.53 -1.77
N VAL A 12 -4.01 -62.86 -1.66
CA VAL A 12 -3.14 -63.60 -0.74
C VAL A 12 -1.67 -63.35 -1.14
N GLU A 13 -0.96 -62.52 -0.40
CA GLU A 13 0.47 -62.26 -0.60
C GLU A 13 1.28 -63.53 -0.25
N THR A 14 2.01 -64.07 -1.22
CA THR A 14 2.89 -65.24 -1.04
C THR A 14 4.20 -64.85 -0.34
N ASP A 15 4.73 -65.69 0.55
CA ASP A 15 5.95 -65.45 1.35
C ASP A 15 7.18 -64.97 0.55
N GLY A 16 7.37 -65.45 -0.69
CA GLY A 16 8.48 -65.03 -1.56
C GLY A 16 8.42 -63.56 -2.00
N ASN A 17 7.22 -63.00 -2.16
CA ASN A 17 7.01 -61.60 -2.56
C ASN A 17 7.34 -60.63 -1.39
N ILE A 18 7.13 -61.09 -0.16
CA ILE A 18 7.41 -60.31 1.06
C ILE A 18 8.92 -60.20 1.31
N GLN A 19 9.69 -61.27 1.01
CA GLN A 19 11.14 -61.25 1.18
C GLN A 19 11.82 -60.27 0.20
N GLU A 20 11.42 -60.27 -1.08
CA GLU A 20 11.91 -59.29 -2.07
C GLU A 20 11.56 -57.85 -1.67
N LYS A 21 10.32 -57.62 -1.20
CA LYS A 21 9.89 -56.32 -0.67
C LYS A 21 10.71 -55.86 0.54
N ARG A 22 11.08 -56.77 1.46
CA ARG A 22 11.93 -56.48 2.62
C ARG A 22 13.36 -56.12 2.23
N GLU A 23 13.91 -56.79 1.23
CA GLU A 23 15.24 -56.52 0.68
C GLU A 23 15.25 -55.14 0.00
N HIS A 24 14.25 -54.86 -0.84
CA HIS A 24 14.08 -53.56 -1.49
C HIS A 24 13.99 -52.40 -0.48
N LEU A 25 13.14 -52.54 0.55
CA LEU A 25 13.04 -51.53 1.62
C LEU A 25 14.38 -51.34 2.36
N SER A 26 15.13 -52.42 2.57
CA SER A 26 16.45 -52.36 3.19
C SER A 26 17.44 -51.55 2.37
N GLU A 27 17.48 -51.79 1.06
CA GLU A 27 18.35 -51.07 0.12
C GLU A 27 18.03 -49.57 0.13
N GLN A 28 16.76 -49.21 -0.02
CA GLN A 28 16.30 -47.82 0.01
C GLN A 28 16.68 -47.08 1.31
N LEU A 29 16.57 -47.76 2.45
CA LEU A 29 16.96 -47.18 3.74
C LEU A 29 18.48 -47.03 3.86
N ASP A 30 19.24 -48.02 3.41
CA ASP A 30 20.71 -48.04 3.53
C ASP A 30 21.41 -47.00 2.63
N GLU A 31 20.80 -46.64 1.49
CA GLU A 31 21.23 -45.52 0.63
C GLU A 31 21.26 -44.18 1.38
N CYS A 32 20.40 -44.00 2.39
CA CYS A 32 20.37 -42.80 3.23
C CYS A 32 21.50 -42.81 4.28
N LYS A 33 22.75 -42.53 3.84
CA LYS A 33 23.95 -42.51 4.71
C LYS A 33 23.97 -41.40 5.77
N ARG A 34 23.10 -40.38 5.64
CA ARG A 34 22.99 -39.23 6.58
C ARG A 34 22.28 -39.60 7.89
N VAL A 35 21.69 -40.79 7.98
CA VAL A 35 20.99 -41.31 9.17
C VAL A 35 21.81 -42.48 9.76
N LYS A 36 22.01 -42.48 11.08
CA LYS A 36 22.74 -43.56 11.77
C LYS A 36 22.01 -44.90 11.61
N SER A 37 22.78 -45.98 11.49
CA SER A 37 22.27 -47.34 11.25
C SER A 37 21.21 -47.78 12.28
N GLN A 38 21.38 -47.42 13.56
CA GLN A 38 20.43 -47.76 14.62
C GLN A 38 19.01 -47.21 14.35
N TYR A 39 18.89 -45.98 13.87
CA TYR A 39 17.59 -45.36 13.60
C TYR A 39 16.96 -45.89 12.31
N ARG A 40 17.79 -46.26 11.32
CA ARG A 40 17.31 -46.90 10.07
C ARG A 40 16.73 -48.28 10.35
N LYS A 41 17.40 -49.09 11.17
CA LYS A 41 16.92 -50.42 11.58
C LYS A 41 15.59 -50.33 12.33
N HIS A 42 15.47 -49.39 13.27
CA HIS A 42 14.23 -49.18 14.01
C HIS A 42 13.07 -48.75 13.10
N LEU A 43 13.33 -47.82 12.16
CA LEU A 43 12.31 -47.42 11.18
C LEU A 43 11.92 -48.59 10.26
N LYS A 44 12.88 -49.43 9.85
CA LYS A 44 12.61 -50.62 9.04
C LYS A 44 11.62 -51.55 9.75
N SER A 45 11.87 -51.90 11.01
CA SER A 45 10.97 -52.76 11.80
C SER A 45 9.55 -52.20 11.85
N PHE A 46 9.41 -50.90 12.10
CA PHE A 46 8.11 -50.24 12.11
C PHE A 46 7.40 -50.31 10.74
N LEU A 47 8.11 -50.01 9.64
CA LEU A 47 7.51 -50.04 8.30
C LEU A 47 7.08 -51.46 7.91
N GLU A 48 7.86 -52.48 8.28
CA GLU A 48 7.50 -53.89 8.05
C GLU A 48 6.25 -54.30 8.84
N GLU A 49 6.12 -53.88 10.10
CA GLU A 49 4.93 -54.10 10.93
C GLU A 49 3.68 -53.43 10.32
N MET A 50 3.84 -52.22 9.77
CA MET A 50 2.78 -51.48 9.09
C MET A 50 2.53 -51.95 7.65
N ARG A 51 3.26 -52.96 7.16
CA ARG A 51 3.23 -53.48 5.78
C ARG A 51 3.51 -52.41 4.70
N ILE A 52 4.40 -51.48 5.01
CA ILE A 52 4.85 -50.42 4.10
C ILE A 52 6.21 -50.82 3.55
N TRP A 53 6.28 -51.04 2.23
CA TRP A 53 7.46 -51.63 1.57
C TRP A 53 8.25 -50.65 0.71
N ASP A 54 7.81 -49.39 0.64
CA ASP A 54 8.48 -48.35 -0.15
C ASP A 54 8.50 -47.02 0.62
N ILE A 55 9.68 -46.42 0.76
CA ILE A 55 9.88 -45.14 1.43
C ILE A 55 9.13 -43.97 0.74
N THR A 56 8.71 -44.13 -0.52
CA THR A 56 7.89 -43.14 -1.22
C THR A 56 6.51 -42.95 -0.56
N GLN A 57 5.99 -44.00 0.09
CA GLN A 57 4.68 -44.00 0.78
C GLN A 57 4.71 -43.28 2.13
N MET A 58 5.89 -42.98 2.66
CA MET A 58 6.02 -42.26 3.93
C MET A 58 5.40 -40.86 3.84
N ASP A 59 4.58 -40.47 4.81
CA ASP A 59 3.96 -39.16 4.88
C ASP A 59 3.90 -38.65 6.33
N PHE A 60 3.26 -37.48 6.52
CA PHE A 60 3.18 -36.88 7.86
C PHE A 60 2.22 -37.62 8.82
N PRO A 61 1.03 -38.10 8.39
CA PRO A 61 0.23 -39.00 9.23
C PRO A 61 1.01 -40.23 9.72
N LEU A 62 1.73 -40.93 8.84
CA LEU A 62 2.55 -42.08 9.22
C LEU A 62 3.66 -41.70 10.20
N ARG A 63 4.25 -40.50 10.04
CA ARG A 63 5.23 -39.95 10.98
C ARG A 63 4.66 -39.81 12.40
N GLN A 64 3.38 -39.46 12.58
CA GLN A 64 2.77 -39.38 13.91
C GLN A 64 2.59 -40.76 14.54
N ILE A 65 2.15 -41.74 13.76
CA ILE A 65 2.05 -43.14 14.20
C ILE A 65 3.43 -43.66 14.62
N TYR A 66 4.46 -43.36 13.82
CA TYR A 66 5.83 -43.73 14.17
C TYR A 66 6.33 -43.04 15.45
N LYS A 67 5.96 -41.78 15.68
CA LYS A 67 6.30 -41.07 16.92
C LYS A 67 5.69 -41.78 18.14
N GLU A 68 4.42 -42.19 18.07
CA GLU A 68 3.76 -42.95 19.14
C GLU A 68 4.46 -44.31 19.37
N TYR A 69 4.74 -45.05 18.29
CA TYR A 69 5.49 -46.31 18.34
C TYR A 69 6.86 -46.16 19.04
N VAL A 70 7.60 -45.09 18.75
CA VAL A 70 8.90 -44.81 19.40
C VAL A 70 8.74 -44.46 20.88
N LEU A 71 7.68 -43.72 21.24
CA LEU A 71 7.42 -43.38 22.64
C LEU A 71 7.06 -44.61 23.48
N GLU A 72 6.35 -45.57 22.89
CA GLU A 72 6.06 -46.86 23.53
C GLU A 72 7.30 -47.76 23.66
N SER A 73 8.15 -47.80 22.64
CA SER A 73 9.33 -48.67 22.64
C SER A 73 10.53 -48.11 23.42
N ASN A 74 10.62 -46.78 23.60
CA ASN A 74 11.74 -46.13 24.28
C ASN A 74 11.33 -44.90 25.13
N PRO A 75 10.82 -45.11 26.36
CA PRO A 75 10.24 -44.03 27.20
C PRO A 75 11.27 -43.06 27.82
N SER A 76 12.56 -43.40 27.83
CA SER A 76 13.57 -42.76 28.68
C SER A 76 14.62 -41.87 27.97
N GLY A 77 14.56 -41.68 26.64
CA GLY A 77 15.36 -40.64 25.97
C GLY A 77 15.59 -40.80 24.47
N GLU A 78 15.70 -39.67 23.76
CA GLU A 78 16.01 -39.51 22.32
C GLU A 78 14.92 -39.77 21.26
N TYR A 79 13.62 -39.75 21.60
CA TYR A 79 12.56 -39.94 20.58
C TYR A 79 12.68 -38.97 19.37
N TYR A 80 13.19 -37.75 19.61
CA TYR A 80 13.42 -36.73 18.58
C TYR A 80 14.37 -37.21 17.47
N GLU A 81 15.44 -37.94 17.79
CA GLU A 81 16.40 -38.42 16.80
C GLU A 81 15.77 -39.48 15.87
N TYR A 82 14.90 -40.34 16.39
CA TYR A 82 14.13 -41.30 15.59
C TYR A 82 13.17 -40.58 14.62
N VAL A 83 12.43 -39.59 15.11
CA VAL A 83 11.51 -38.81 14.26
C VAL A 83 12.28 -37.99 13.22
N THR A 84 13.46 -37.46 13.56
CA THR A 84 14.34 -36.79 12.58
C THR A 84 14.91 -37.76 11.55
N ALA A 85 15.23 -39.00 11.94
CA ALA A 85 15.63 -40.04 11.01
C ALA A 85 14.53 -40.30 9.97
N PHE A 86 13.26 -40.42 10.41
CA PHE A 86 12.10 -40.52 9.52
C PHE A 86 12.04 -39.35 8.53
N ASP A 87 12.13 -38.12 9.03
CA ASP A 87 12.06 -36.92 8.20
C ASP A 87 13.21 -36.83 7.18
N ARG A 88 14.42 -37.22 7.58
CA ARG A 88 15.60 -37.25 6.70
C ARG A 88 15.46 -38.30 5.59
N ILE A 89 14.89 -39.46 5.90
CA ILE A 89 14.67 -40.54 4.93
C ILE A 89 13.58 -40.14 3.93
N LYS A 90 12.47 -39.55 4.40
CA LYS A 90 11.45 -39.02 3.48
C LYS A 90 12.02 -37.92 2.57
N GLN A 91 12.83 -37.02 3.12
CA GLN A 91 13.51 -35.98 2.34
C GLN A 91 14.51 -36.56 1.33
N HIS A 92 15.21 -37.63 1.67
CA HIS A 92 16.06 -38.35 0.73
C HIS A 92 15.25 -38.95 -0.42
N SER A 93 14.12 -39.61 -0.13
CA SER A 93 13.20 -40.13 -1.15
C SER A 93 12.73 -39.03 -2.12
N ILE A 94 12.34 -37.86 -1.61
CA ILE A 94 11.91 -36.72 -2.45
C ILE A 94 13.04 -36.25 -3.38
N ARG A 95 14.28 -36.16 -2.87
CA ARG A 95 15.46 -35.77 -3.66
C ARG A 95 15.80 -36.78 -4.76
N GLU A 96 15.64 -38.07 -4.48
CA GLU A 96 15.86 -39.12 -5.49
C GLU A 96 14.77 -39.09 -6.57
N GLN A 97 13.49 -38.97 -6.18
CA GLN A 97 12.38 -38.87 -7.13
C GLN A 97 12.51 -37.66 -8.06
N THR A 98 12.87 -36.50 -7.52
CA THR A 98 13.03 -35.23 -8.27
C THR A 98 14.19 -35.23 -9.28
N LYS A 99 15.04 -36.26 -9.32
CA LYS A 99 16.01 -36.45 -10.41
C LYS A 99 15.31 -36.72 -11.75
N THR A 100 14.14 -37.35 -11.72
CA THR A 100 13.33 -37.64 -12.92
C THR A 100 12.30 -36.53 -13.18
N LEU A 101 11.92 -36.32 -14.44
CA LEU A 101 10.88 -35.34 -14.79
C LEU A 101 9.52 -35.69 -14.16
N ALA A 102 9.14 -36.97 -14.22
CA ALA A 102 7.91 -37.47 -13.61
C ALA A 102 7.91 -37.24 -12.09
N GLY A 103 9.01 -37.56 -11.40
CA GLY A 103 9.12 -37.33 -9.96
C GLY A 103 9.16 -35.85 -9.57
N ARG A 104 9.64 -34.93 -10.43
CA ARG A 104 9.49 -33.48 -10.19
C ARG A 104 8.04 -33.04 -10.14
N ILE A 105 7.19 -33.60 -11.01
CA ILE A 105 5.75 -33.30 -11.05
C ILE A 105 5.05 -33.92 -9.84
N THR A 106 5.41 -35.16 -9.48
CA THR A 106 4.82 -35.87 -8.34
C THR A 106 5.18 -35.22 -7.01
N CYS A 107 6.44 -34.84 -6.81
CA CYS A 107 6.91 -34.19 -5.58
C CYS A 107 6.68 -32.67 -5.57
N GLN A 108 6.01 -32.12 -6.57
CA GLN A 108 5.74 -30.69 -6.64
C GLN A 108 4.96 -30.24 -5.41
N TRP A 109 5.39 -29.12 -4.81
CA TRP A 109 4.65 -28.49 -3.73
C TRP A 109 3.40 -27.83 -4.32
N LYS A 110 2.26 -28.50 -4.15
CA LYS A 110 0.95 -28.07 -4.64
C LYS A 110 -0.10 -28.29 -3.56
N TYR A 111 -1.23 -27.62 -3.72
CA TYR A 111 -2.36 -27.82 -2.82
C TYR A 111 -2.86 -29.26 -2.92
N GLU A 112 -3.01 -29.91 -1.76
CA GLU A 112 -3.65 -31.20 -1.63
C GLU A 112 -4.51 -31.19 -0.36
N ASN A 113 -5.70 -31.80 -0.42
CA ASN A 113 -6.64 -31.85 0.70
C ASN A 113 -6.22 -32.89 1.76
N LYS A 114 -5.00 -32.73 2.27
CA LYS A 114 -4.35 -33.60 3.26
C LYS A 114 -3.45 -32.78 4.17
N CYS A 115 -2.82 -33.43 5.15
CA CYS A 115 -1.81 -32.77 5.97
C CYS A 115 -0.51 -32.56 5.18
N LEU A 116 -0.11 -31.30 5.02
CA LEU A 116 1.14 -30.89 4.40
C LEU A 116 2.18 -30.55 5.47
N PHE A 117 3.43 -30.90 5.20
CA PHE A 117 4.54 -30.63 6.10
C PHE A 117 5.63 -29.91 5.33
N ILE A 118 5.93 -28.66 5.71
CA ILE A 118 6.88 -27.80 4.97
C ILE A 118 8.26 -28.46 4.81
N PRO A 119 8.83 -29.16 5.81
CA PRO A 119 10.08 -29.90 5.63
C PRO A 119 10.02 -31.05 4.62
N TYR A 120 8.87 -31.36 4.02
CA TYR A 120 8.71 -32.27 2.86
C TYR A 120 8.61 -31.53 1.52
N HIS A 121 8.99 -30.25 1.48
CA HIS A 121 9.13 -29.48 0.25
C HIS A 121 10.24 -30.06 -0.66
N HIS A 122 10.10 -29.92 -1.98
CA HIS A 122 11.07 -30.40 -2.97
C HIS A 122 12.29 -29.47 -3.14
N ASP A 123 12.09 -28.16 -2.93
CA ASP A 123 13.17 -27.16 -2.91
C ASP A 123 14.10 -27.34 -1.69
N PRO A 124 15.39 -27.63 -1.92
CA PRO A 124 16.37 -27.85 -0.86
C PRO A 124 16.66 -26.58 -0.03
N ASP A 125 16.54 -25.38 -0.59
CA ASP A 125 16.80 -24.12 0.12
C ASP A 125 15.71 -23.87 1.16
N ILE A 126 14.44 -24.09 0.78
CA ILE A 126 13.32 -24.05 1.72
C ILE A 126 13.53 -25.10 2.82
N VAL A 127 13.84 -26.35 2.47
CA VAL A 127 14.06 -27.41 3.48
C VAL A 127 15.20 -27.05 4.43
N ALA A 128 16.30 -26.50 3.92
CA ALA A 128 17.46 -26.08 4.72
C ALA A 128 17.07 -25.01 5.76
N GLU A 129 16.24 -24.04 5.37
CA GLU A 129 15.77 -22.98 6.26
C GLU A 129 14.87 -23.52 7.40
N PHE A 130 14.08 -24.55 7.11
CA PHE A 130 13.16 -25.18 8.06
C PHE A 130 13.78 -26.32 8.89
N GLU A 131 15.08 -26.61 8.76
CA GLU A 131 15.71 -27.72 9.49
C GLU A 131 15.59 -27.61 11.02
N ARG A 132 15.61 -26.40 11.58
CA ARG A 132 15.43 -26.18 13.03
C ARG A 132 13.96 -26.16 13.48
N LEU A 133 13.01 -26.08 12.54
CA LEU A 133 11.56 -26.08 12.81
C LEU A 133 10.93 -27.46 12.59
N ARG A 134 11.71 -28.51 12.28
CA ARG A 134 11.22 -29.88 12.01
C ARG A 134 10.34 -30.46 13.12
N TYR A 135 10.49 -29.99 14.35
CA TYR A 135 9.68 -30.43 15.49
C TYR A 135 8.59 -29.45 15.89
N SER A 136 8.53 -28.29 15.23
CA SER A 136 7.52 -27.29 15.52
C SER A 136 6.24 -27.63 14.80
N GLU A 137 5.12 -27.62 15.53
CA GLU A 137 3.79 -27.71 14.93
C GLU A 137 3.56 -26.64 13.86
N LYS A 138 4.28 -25.51 13.90
CA LYS A 138 4.21 -24.42 12.92
C LYS A 138 4.55 -24.84 11.48
N ALA A 139 5.26 -25.95 11.32
CA ALA A 139 5.64 -26.49 10.02
C ALA A 139 4.55 -27.37 9.36
N VAL A 140 3.50 -27.70 10.10
CA VAL A 140 2.45 -28.66 9.74
C VAL A 140 1.17 -27.92 9.37
N TRP A 141 0.55 -28.26 8.24
CA TRP A 141 -0.64 -27.59 7.72
C TRP A 141 -1.69 -28.62 7.34
N ASP A 142 -2.72 -28.74 8.17
CA ASP A 142 -3.78 -29.72 7.95
C ASP A 142 -4.92 -29.13 7.10
N PHE A 143 -4.95 -29.50 5.82
CA PHE A 143 -6.02 -29.13 4.91
C PHE A 143 -7.13 -30.19 4.85
N SER A 144 -7.03 -31.30 5.58
CA SER A 144 -8.08 -32.32 5.61
C SER A 144 -9.31 -31.91 6.44
N ILE A 145 -9.14 -30.93 7.34
CA ILE A 145 -10.20 -30.35 8.19
C ILE A 145 -11.44 -30.00 7.36
N ASN A 146 -12.63 -30.32 7.86
CA ASN A 146 -13.87 -30.03 7.14
C ASN A 146 -14.21 -28.54 7.19
N CYS A 147 -13.86 -27.79 6.14
CA CYS A 147 -14.17 -26.38 5.96
C CYS A 147 -14.20 -26.02 4.47
N SER A 148 -14.55 -24.77 4.16
CA SER A 148 -14.63 -24.28 2.78
C SER A 148 -13.35 -24.57 1.98
N VAL A 149 -13.53 -25.18 0.81
CA VAL A 149 -12.44 -25.44 -0.13
C VAL A 149 -11.76 -24.13 -0.54
N LYS A 150 -12.53 -23.04 -0.67
CA LYS A 150 -12.01 -21.72 -1.01
C LYS A 150 -11.04 -21.21 0.07
N LEU A 151 -11.43 -21.29 1.34
CA LEU A 151 -10.57 -20.93 2.47
C LEU A 151 -9.25 -21.71 2.44
N LYS A 152 -9.31 -23.04 2.23
CA LYS A 152 -8.11 -23.89 2.17
C LYS A 152 -7.13 -23.44 1.09
N HIS A 153 -7.63 -23.16 -0.12
CA HIS A 153 -6.80 -22.66 -1.22
C HIS A 153 -6.21 -21.28 -0.90
N GLN A 154 -6.99 -20.39 -0.29
CA GLN A 154 -6.50 -19.07 0.12
C GLN A 154 -5.40 -19.18 1.19
N ILE A 155 -5.58 -20.03 2.20
CA ILE A 155 -4.56 -20.28 3.23
C ILE A 155 -3.29 -20.88 2.60
N PHE A 156 -3.42 -21.82 1.66
CA PHE A 156 -2.28 -22.37 0.93
C PHE A 156 -1.54 -21.31 0.10
N ALA A 157 -2.25 -20.43 -0.60
CA ALA A 157 -1.64 -19.34 -1.35
C ALA A 157 -0.90 -18.34 -0.43
N ILE A 158 -1.51 -17.96 0.70
CA ILE A 158 -0.86 -17.09 1.69
C ILE A 158 0.35 -17.78 2.31
N LEU A 159 0.28 -19.09 2.56
CA LEU A 159 1.40 -19.88 3.06
C LEU A 159 2.60 -19.80 2.12
N ASN A 160 2.40 -20.01 0.82
CA ASN A 160 3.47 -19.89 -0.18
C ASN A 160 4.05 -18.48 -0.21
N CYS A 161 3.20 -17.45 -0.14
CA CYS A 161 3.66 -16.06 -0.04
C CYS A 161 4.55 -15.84 1.22
N VAL A 162 4.21 -16.44 2.35
CA VAL A 162 5.01 -16.33 3.59
C VAL A 162 6.33 -17.09 3.46
N ILE A 163 6.34 -18.23 2.78
CA ILE A 163 7.55 -19.01 2.48
C ILE A 163 8.50 -18.20 1.58
N ASP A 164 7.99 -17.62 0.50
CA ASP A 164 8.78 -16.92 -0.52
C ASP A 164 9.30 -15.54 -0.06
N GLU A 165 8.46 -14.73 0.61
CA GLU A 165 8.82 -13.34 0.95
C GLU A 165 9.80 -13.23 2.13
N CYS A 166 9.90 -14.26 2.97
CA CYS A 166 10.56 -14.14 4.27
C CYS A 166 11.98 -14.74 4.30
N LYS A 167 12.94 -14.21 3.54
CA LYS A 167 14.35 -14.64 3.63
C LYS A 167 14.98 -14.44 5.02
N ALA A 168 14.45 -13.53 5.84
CA ALA A 168 14.88 -13.32 7.22
C ALA A 168 14.15 -14.27 8.20
N ARG A 169 14.93 -15.17 8.83
CA ARG A 169 14.48 -16.31 9.66
C ARG A 169 13.52 -15.98 10.81
N ILE A 170 13.74 -14.89 11.55
CA ILE A 170 12.97 -14.55 12.77
C ILE A 170 11.53 -14.12 12.43
N ASN A 171 11.35 -13.40 11.32
CA ASN A 171 10.04 -12.89 10.90
C ASN A 171 9.11 -14.00 10.39
N ARG A 172 9.66 -15.16 9.98
CA ARG A 172 8.90 -16.24 9.36
C ARG A 172 8.13 -17.09 10.37
N GLY A 173 8.78 -17.56 11.43
CA GLY A 173 8.12 -18.41 12.44
C GLY A 173 6.92 -17.72 13.11
N TYR A 174 7.01 -16.40 13.26
CA TYR A 174 5.93 -15.56 13.75
C TYR A 174 4.77 -15.43 12.75
N LYS A 175 5.07 -15.16 11.46
CA LYS A 175 4.05 -15.10 10.40
C LYS A 175 3.32 -16.43 10.20
N LEU A 176 4.03 -17.56 10.31
CA LEU A 176 3.42 -18.89 10.22
C LEU A 176 2.47 -19.17 11.39
N SER A 177 2.85 -18.80 12.62
CA SER A 177 1.95 -18.86 13.77
C SER A 177 0.70 -18.00 13.54
N ALA A 178 0.88 -16.76 13.11
CA ALA A 178 -0.24 -15.87 12.84
C ALA A 178 -1.16 -16.37 11.71
N LEU A 179 -0.62 -17.04 10.68
CA LEU A 179 -1.42 -17.65 9.62
C LEU A 179 -2.21 -18.86 10.14
N LYS A 180 -1.61 -19.66 11.03
CA LYS A 180 -2.30 -20.78 11.67
C LYS A 180 -3.46 -20.32 12.52
N GLU A 181 -3.27 -19.30 13.35
CA GLU A 181 -4.34 -18.75 14.18
C GLU A 181 -5.45 -18.16 13.32
N LEU A 182 -5.12 -17.49 12.22
CA LEU A 182 -6.10 -17.01 11.26
C LEU A 182 -6.89 -18.17 10.63
N TYR A 183 -6.22 -19.25 10.24
CA TYR A 183 -6.87 -20.42 9.66
C TYR A 183 -7.81 -21.09 10.67
N ALA A 184 -7.35 -21.34 11.90
CA ALA A 184 -8.15 -21.91 12.97
C ALA A 184 -9.39 -21.03 13.27
N PHE A 185 -9.19 -19.72 13.44
CA PHE A 185 -10.29 -18.77 13.62
C PHE A 185 -11.32 -18.83 12.48
N CYS A 186 -10.85 -18.87 11.22
CA CYS A 186 -11.75 -18.94 10.07
C CYS A 186 -12.54 -20.25 10.03
N VAL A 187 -11.92 -21.37 10.41
CA VAL A 187 -12.61 -22.67 10.51
C VAL A 187 -13.66 -22.63 11.62
N GLU A 188 -13.27 -22.20 12.83
CA GLU A 188 -14.15 -22.15 14.00
C GLU A 188 -15.33 -21.18 13.81
N SER A 189 -15.12 -20.07 13.12
CA SER A 189 -16.13 -19.04 12.85
C SER A 189 -16.87 -19.24 11.53
N ASN A 190 -16.66 -20.37 10.83
CA ASN A 190 -17.24 -20.68 9.53
C ASN A 190 -17.06 -19.57 8.46
N ILE A 191 -15.87 -18.97 8.42
CA ILE A 191 -15.50 -17.95 7.43
C ILE A 191 -14.97 -18.66 6.19
N GLU A 192 -15.65 -18.50 5.06
CA GLU A 192 -15.30 -19.19 3.82
C GLU A 192 -14.26 -18.45 2.96
N ASP A 193 -14.09 -17.14 3.18
CA ASP A 193 -13.31 -16.26 2.32
C ASP A 193 -12.63 -15.10 3.11
N ILE A 194 -11.30 -15.08 3.06
CA ILE A 194 -10.44 -14.11 3.75
C ILE A 194 -10.55 -12.70 3.13
N GLU A 195 -10.85 -12.61 1.83
CA GLU A 195 -10.97 -11.34 1.10
C GLU A 195 -12.27 -10.59 1.44
N THR A 196 -13.28 -11.30 1.96
CA THR A 196 -14.59 -10.73 2.34
C THR A 196 -14.76 -10.53 3.85
N LEU A 197 -13.76 -10.88 4.66
CA LEU A 197 -13.75 -10.61 6.11
C LEU A 197 -14.13 -9.15 6.44
N GLU A 198 -15.06 -8.96 7.37
CA GLU A 198 -15.61 -7.66 7.77
C GLU A 198 -14.91 -7.09 9.02
N ASN A 199 -15.09 -5.80 9.33
CA ASN A 199 -14.43 -5.17 10.49
C ASN A 199 -14.84 -5.82 11.82
N GLU A 200 -16.11 -6.21 11.96
CA GLU A 200 -16.62 -6.94 13.11
C GLU A 200 -15.88 -8.28 13.30
N GLN A 201 -15.78 -9.09 12.25
CA GLN A 201 -15.05 -10.36 12.29
C GLN A 201 -13.55 -10.17 12.57
N ILE A 202 -12.96 -9.07 12.10
CA ILE A 202 -11.56 -8.72 12.41
C ILE A 202 -11.41 -8.30 13.89
N ALA A 203 -12.43 -7.67 14.48
CA ALA A 203 -12.45 -7.38 15.91
C ALA A 203 -12.55 -8.68 16.73
N THR A 204 -13.50 -9.57 16.38
CA THR A 204 -13.63 -10.90 16.99
C THR A 204 -12.35 -11.73 16.85
N TYR A 205 -11.65 -11.63 15.72
CA TYR A 205 -10.35 -12.30 15.56
C TYR A 205 -9.31 -11.79 16.57
N LYS A 206 -9.27 -10.49 16.87
CA LYS A 206 -8.35 -9.94 17.87
C LYS A 206 -8.71 -10.42 19.27
N GLU A 207 -10.00 -10.50 19.58
CA GLU A 207 -10.50 -11.02 20.86
C GLU A 207 -10.13 -12.51 21.01
N TYR A 208 -10.38 -13.32 19.98
CA TYR A 208 -9.97 -14.73 19.91
C TYR A 208 -8.46 -14.91 20.19
N LEU A 209 -7.59 -14.07 19.62
CA LEU A 209 -6.16 -14.13 19.93
C LEU A 209 -5.86 -13.75 21.40
N SER A 210 -6.57 -12.77 21.95
CA SER A 210 -6.42 -12.39 23.36
C SER A 210 -6.82 -13.53 24.29
N GLU A 211 -7.91 -14.23 23.99
CA GLU A 211 -8.38 -15.39 24.75
C GLU A 211 -7.40 -16.56 24.71
N LYS A 212 -6.68 -16.74 23.59
CA LYS A 212 -5.57 -17.71 23.48
C LYS A 212 -4.28 -17.28 24.20
N GLY A 213 -4.29 -16.16 24.93
CA GLY A 213 -3.17 -15.69 25.75
C GLY A 213 -2.11 -14.90 25.00
N TYR A 214 -2.37 -14.45 23.76
CA TYR A 214 -1.44 -13.58 23.05
C TYR A 214 -1.45 -12.17 23.64
N SER A 215 -0.26 -11.62 23.90
CA SER A 215 -0.14 -10.23 24.38
C SER A 215 -0.60 -9.22 23.33
N PHE A 216 -1.01 -8.02 23.77
CA PHE A 216 -1.41 -6.92 22.88
C PHE A 216 -0.37 -6.61 21.79
N ILE A 217 0.92 -6.62 22.14
CA ILE A 217 2.03 -6.40 21.19
C ILE A 217 2.07 -7.53 20.15
N SER A 218 1.86 -8.77 20.58
CA SER A 218 1.78 -9.91 19.69
C SER A 218 0.60 -9.77 18.74
N ILE A 219 -0.60 -9.47 19.23
CA ILE A 219 -1.79 -9.28 18.38
C ILE A 219 -1.54 -8.18 17.35
N LYS A 220 -1.01 -7.03 17.77
CA LYS A 220 -0.70 -5.90 16.90
C LYS A 220 0.25 -6.28 15.74
N ASN A 221 1.20 -7.17 16.00
CA ASN A 221 2.14 -7.64 15.00
C ASN A 221 1.55 -8.75 14.08
N MET A 222 0.49 -9.46 14.51
CA MET A 222 -0.12 -10.57 13.74
C MET A 222 -1.09 -10.04 12.69
N ILE A 223 -1.86 -9.00 13.04
CA ILE A 223 -2.90 -8.40 12.18
C ILE A 223 -2.37 -7.95 10.79
N PRO A 224 -1.16 -7.38 10.65
CA PRO A 224 -0.58 -7.07 9.34
C PRO A 224 -0.50 -8.26 8.38
N LEU A 225 -0.43 -9.50 8.88
CA LEU A 225 -0.44 -10.70 8.05
C LEU A 225 -1.74 -10.84 7.25
N LEU A 226 -2.89 -10.51 7.84
CA LEU A 226 -4.16 -10.53 7.13
C LEU A 226 -4.12 -9.57 5.93
N SER A 227 -3.51 -8.39 6.11
CA SER A 227 -3.34 -7.42 5.02
C SER A 227 -2.38 -7.90 3.94
N LEU A 228 -1.32 -8.61 4.32
CA LEU A 228 -0.37 -9.24 3.40
C LEU A 228 -1.05 -10.36 2.61
N GLY A 229 -1.78 -11.24 3.30
CA GLY A 229 -2.50 -12.35 2.69
C GLY A 229 -3.55 -11.88 1.68
N ARG A 230 -4.40 -10.94 2.07
CA ARG A 230 -5.36 -10.29 1.15
C ARG A 230 -4.68 -9.68 -0.07
N LYS A 231 -3.52 -9.04 0.12
CA LYS A 231 -2.76 -8.49 -1.00
C LYS A 231 -2.29 -9.59 -1.94
N ALA A 232 -1.69 -10.64 -1.41
CA ALA A 232 -1.19 -11.77 -2.20
C ALA A 232 -2.33 -12.41 -3.00
N LEU A 233 -3.45 -12.72 -2.34
CA LEU A 233 -4.64 -13.30 -2.99
C LEU A 233 -5.15 -12.41 -4.13
N PHE A 234 -5.35 -11.13 -3.87
CA PHE A 234 -5.86 -10.19 -4.86
C PHE A 234 -4.88 -10.00 -6.04
N LEU A 235 -3.57 -10.00 -5.79
CA LEU A 235 -2.55 -9.82 -6.82
C LEU A 235 -2.26 -11.09 -7.62
N GLN A 236 -2.52 -12.28 -7.09
CA GLN A 236 -2.24 -13.56 -7.75
C GLN A 236 -3.46 -14.17 -8.44
N ALA A 237 -4.67 -13.72 -8.08
CA ALA A 237 -5.90 -14.19 -8.69
C ALA A 237 -5.87 -14.06 -10.23
N GLU A 238 -6.37 -15.07 -10.94
CA GLU A 238 -6.46 -15.04 -12.40
C GLU A 238 -7.50 -13.99 -12.84
N PRO A 239 -8.80 -14.10 -12.50
CA PRO A 239 -9.72 -12.98 -12.59
C PRO A 239 -9.51 -12.01 -11.42
N ILE A 240 -9.76 -10.72 -11.65
CA ILE A 240 -9.73 -9.74 -10.58
C ILE A 240 -10.91 -9.99 -9.62
N HIS A 241 -10.61 -10.21 -8.35
CA HIS A 241 -11.60 -10.43 -7.30
C HIS A 241 -12.31 -9.13 -6.89
N TRP A 242 -13.16 -8.60 -7.76
CA TRP A 242 -13.95 -7.39 -7.48
C TRP A 242 -14.85 -7.50 -6.24
N TYR A 243 -15.19 -8.72 -5.82
CA TYR A 243 -15.95 -8.95 -4.59
C TYR A 243 -15.14 -8.67 -3.31
N ALA A 244 -13.80 -8.60 -3.36
CA ALA A 244 -12.95 -8.38 -2.20
C ALA A 244 -13.27 -7.05 -1.49
N ASN A 245 -13.13 -7.01 -0.16
CA ASN A 245 -13.37 -5.79 0.64
C ASN A 245 -12.18 -4.80 0.61
N VAL A 246 -11.03 -5.21 0.07
CA VAL A 246 -9.86 -4.36 -0.11
C VAL A 246 -9.27 -4.64 -1.48
N TRP A 247 -9.11 -3.60 -2.30
CA TRP A 247 -8.47 -3.71 -3.62
C TRP A 247 -7.09 -3.10 -3.58
N TYR A 248 -6.11 -3.78 -4.17
CA TYR A 248 -4.74 -3.32 -4.22
C TYR A 248 -4.44 -2.75 -5.59
N LEU A 249 -4.07 -1.47 -5.63
CA LEU A 249 -4.00 -0.72 -6.87
C LEU A 249 -2.78 -1.09 -7.72
N ASP A 250 -1.78 -1.72 -7.12
CA ASP A 250 -0.62 -2.33 -7.78
C ASP A 250 -1.03 -3.38 -8.85
N ARG A 251 -2.27 -3.92 -8.78
CA ARG A 251 -2.82 -4.87 -9.77
C ARG A 251 -3.12 -4.22 -11.12
N PHE A 252 -3.38 -2.91 -11.14
CA PHE A 252 -3.90 -2.21 -12.32
C PHE A 252 -2.81 -1.44 -13.06
N GLN A 253 -2.92 -1.41 -14.38
CA GLN A 253 -2.08 -0.58 -15.24
C GLN A 253 -2.86 0.66 -15.66
N PHE A 254 -2.62 1.77 -14.97
CA PHE A 254 -3.25 3.05 -15.31
C PHE A 254 -2.44 3.79 -16.38
N SER A 255 -3.12 4.54 -17.24
CA SER A 255 -2.45 5.47 -18.15
C SER A 255 -1.58 6.47 -17.38
N LYS A 256 -0.41 6.84 -17.92
CA LYS A 256 0.53 7.78 -17.27
C LYS A 256 -0.13 9.10 -16.84
N ASN A 257 -1.13 9.56 -17.59
CA ASN A 257 -1.86 10.81 -17.33
C ASN A 257 -2.86 10.73 -16.17
N ARG A 258 -3.11 9.53 -15.60
CA ARG A 258 -4.01 9.32 -14.47
C ARG A 258 -3.27 9.06 -13.16
N VAL A 259 -1.95 8.93 -13.17
CA VAL A 259 -1.16 8.60 -11.98
C VAL A 259 -0.15 9.70 -11.71
N ASP A 260 -0.06 10.11 -10.46
CA ASP A 260 1.08 10.88 -9.96
C ASP A 260 2.17 9.93 -9.48
N PRO A 261 3.33 9.84 -10.16
CA PRO A 261 4.42 8.95 -9.72
C PRO A 261 4.94 9.26 -8.31
N SER A 262 4.77 10.50 -7.83
CA SER A 262 5.17 10.92 -6.48
C SER A 262 4.17 10.55 -5.39
N GLN A 263 2.95 10.15 -5.78
CA GLN A 263 1.88 9.78 -4.88
C GLN A 263 0.98 8.72 -5.52
N ILE A 264 1.37 7.46 -5.38
CA ILE A 264 0.60 6.31 -5.87
C ILE A 264 -0.23 5.75 -4.72
N PRO A 265 -1.57 5.87 -4.76
CA PRO A 265 -2.42 5.20 -3.78
C PRO A 265 -2.22 3.69 -3.87
N GLN A 266 -2.02 3.01 -2.73
CA GLN A 266 -1.68 1.59 -2.71
C GLN A 266 -2.90 0.67 -2.70
N LYS A 267 -4.00 1.13 -2.09
CA LYS A 267 -5.21 0.32 -1.90
C LYS A 267 -6.46 1.16 -1.72
N VAL A 268 -7.61 0.54 -1.97
CA VAL A 268 -8.95 1.03 -1.64
C VAL A 268 -9.56 0.07 -0.63
N SER A 269 -10.11 0.59 0.47
CA SER A 269 -10.81 -0.21 1.46
C SER A 269 -12.29 0.11 1.44
N PHE A 270 -13.12 -0.94 1.43
CA PHE A 270 -14.57 -0.88 1.54
C PHE A 270 -15.08 -1.35 2.91
N LEU A 271 -14.16 -1.72 3.82
CA LEU A 271 -14.48 -2.30 5.13
C LEU A 271 -15.27 -1.36 6.05
N ASN A 272 -15.09 -0.05 5.89
CA ASN A 272 -15.78 0.95 6.72
C ASN A 272 -17.27 1.09 6.36
N ILE A 273 -17.70 0.57 5.20
CA ILE A 273 -19.11 0.57 4.80
C ILE A 273 -19.69 -0.75 5.29
N GLU A 274 -20.40 -0.71 6.41
CA GLU A 274 -20.93 -1.88 7.12
C GLU A 274 -22.15 -2.45 6.40
N TYR A 275 -23.02 -1.59 5.85
CA TYR A 275 -24.21 -2.07 5.14
C TYR A 275 -23.83 -2.66 3.79
N ARG A 276 -24.03 -3.99 3.64
CA ARG A 276 -23.54 -4.77 2.51
C ARG A 276 -23.99 -4.24 1.14
N LYS A 277 -25.23 -3.75 1.02
CA LYS A 277 -25.73 -3.16 -0.22
C LYS A 277 -24.97 -1.89 -0.60
N ASN A 278 -24.81 -0.97 0.36
CA ASN A 278 -24.04 0.27 0.17
C ASN A 278 -22.58 -0.03 -0.20
N ARG A 279 -21.99 -1.05 0.44
CA ARG A 279 -20.65 -1.52 0.11
C ARG A 279 -20.57 -2.01 -1.34
N GLN A 280 -21.58 -2.74 -1.81
CA GLN A 280 -21.63 -3.23 -3.19
C GLN A 280 -21.73 -2.07 -4.18
N TYR A 281 -22.57 -1.06 -3.91
CA TYR A 281 -22.65 0.13 -4.75
C TYR A 281 -21.32 0.89 -4.82
N ALA A 282 -20.64 1.04 -3.68
CA ALA A 282 -19.33 1.66 -3.60
C ALA A 282 -18.29 0.91 -4.45
N LYS A 283 -18.30 -0.43 -4.40
CA LYS A 283 -17.45 -1.28 -5.25
C LYS A 283 -17.78 -1.06 -6.72
N GLU A 284 -19.04 -1.13 -7.14
CA GLU A 284 -19.40 -0.93 -8.55
C GLU A 284 -19.04 0.47 -9.06
N TYR A 285 -19.24 1.51 -8.25
CA TYR A 285 -18.79 2.87 -8.56
C TYR A 285 -17.27 2.94 -8.75
N MET A 286 -16.50 2.39 -7.82
CA MET A 286 -15.03 2.39 -7.92
C MET A 286 -14.54 1.58 -9.10
N LYS A 287 -15.14 0.43 -9.39
CA LYS A 287 -14.83 -0.39 -10.57
C LYS A 287 -15.07 0.39 -11.86
N TYR A 288 -16.20 1.08 -11.96
CA TYR A 288 -16.54 1.94 -13.09
C TYR A 288 -15.52 3.06 -13.28
N GLN A 289 -15.20 3.81 -12.23
CA GLN A 289 -14.28 4.96 -12.30
C GLN A 289 -12.82 4.55 -12.52
N LEU A 290 -12.39 3.42 -11.96
CA LEU A 290 -11.05 2.88 -12.22
C LEU A 290 -10.93 2.41 -13.68
N GLY A 291 -11.96 1.73 -14.21
CA GLY A 291 -11.96 1.17 -15.55
C GLY A 291 -12.02 2.22 -16.67
N ILE A 292 -13.01 3.12 -16.63
CA ILE A 292 -13.27 4.05 -17.75
C ILE A 292 -13.23 5.54 -17.36
N GLY A 293 -13.09 5.86 -16.08
CA GLY A 293 -13.02 7.26 -15.64
C GLY A 293 -11.77 7.98 -16.13
N GLU A 294 -11.84 9.31 -16.24
CA GLU A 294 -10.71 10.15 -16.69
C GLU A 294 -9.94 10.80 -15.54
N LEU A 295 -10.53 10.77 -14.34
CA LEU A 295 -9.95 11.37 -13.14
C LEU A 295 -8.61 10.73 -12.81
N ALA A 296 -7.68 11.54 -12.31
CA ALA A 296 -6.49 11.03 -11.68
C ALA A 296 -6.87 10.08 -10.53
N VAL A 297 -6.12 9.00 -10.36
CA VAL A 297 -6.41 7.97 -9.35
C VAL A 297 -6.41 8.59 -7.95
N SER A 298 -5.50 9.51 -7.65
CA SER A 298 -5.50 10.24 -6.37
C SER A 298 -6.81 11.01 -6.11
N THR A 299 -7.28 11.78 -7.10
CA THR A 299 -8.53 12.52 -7.03
C THR A 299 -9.75 11.60 -6.90
N LEU A 300 -9.75 10.46 -7.60
CA LEU A 300 -10.80 9.46 -7.45
C LEU A 300 -10.85 8.90 -6.02
N ILE A 301 -9.69 8.64 -5.41
CA ILE A 301 -9.60 8.15 -4.04
C ILE A 301 -10.10 9.20 -3.04
N GLU A 302 -9.74 10.47 -3.24
CA GLU A 302 -10.24 11.58 -2.41
C GLU A 302 -11.77 11.68 -2.47
N LYS A 303 -12.36 11.66 -3.67
CA LYS A 303 -13.81 11.63 -3.86
C LYS A 303 -14.46 10.37 -3.27
N TYR A 304 -13.82 9.22 -3.40
CA TYR A 304 -14.30 7.98 -2.80
C TYR A 304 -14.33 8.07 -1.27
N CYS A 305 -13.34 8.71 -0.63
CA CYS A 305 -13.37 8.94 0.82
C CYS A 305 -14.60 9.77 1.22
N GLU A 306 -14.98 10.78 0.43
CA GLU A 306 -16.19 11.57 0.66
C GLU A 306 -17.46 10.72 0.53
N ILE A 307 -17.55 9.90 -0.52
CA ILE A 307 -18.65 8.96 -0.74
C ILE A 307 -18.72 7.93 0.39
N GLN A 308 -17.57 7.38 0.82
CA GLN A 308 -17.50 6.44 1.93
C GLN A 308 -18.06 7.05 3.22
N ASN A 309 -17.69 8.30 3.53
CA ASN A 309 -18.23 8.99 4.70
C ASN A 309 -19.76 9.19 4.63
N PHE A 310 -20.29 9.44 3.44
CA PHE A 310 -21.74 9.52 3.21
C PHE A 310 -22.40 8.17 3.44
N LEU A 311 -21.88 7.09 2.84
CA LEU A 311 -22.43 5.74 3.01
C LEU A 311 -22.34 5.28 4.48
N MET A 312 -21.25 5.59 5.18
CA MET A 312 -21.13 5.33 6.62
C MET A 312 -22.18 6.06 7.46
N ALA A 313 -22.62 7.25 7.04
CA ALA A 313 -23.70 7.96 7.72
C ALA A 313 -25.05 7.26 7.50
N LEU A 314 -25.32 6.78 6.29
CA LEU A 314 -26.52 5.99 5.97
C LEU A 314 -26.55 4.64 6.68
N ASP A 315 -25.39 3.99 6.82
CA ASP A 315 -25.25 2.67 7.44
C ASP A 315 -25.71 2.68 8.90
N LYS A 316 -25.51 3.78 9.64
CA LYS A 316 -26.00 3.95 11.02
C LYS A 316 -27.52 3.80 11.14
N GLN A 317 -28.24 4.18 10.10
CA GLN A 317 -29.69 4.07 9.99
C GLN A 317 -30.13 2.90 9.11
N LYS A 318 -29.17 2.07 8.63
CA LYS A 318 -29.38 0.96 7.67
C LYS A 318 -30.13 1.38 6.41
N ILE A 319 -29.89 2.61 5.94
CA ILE A 319 -30.53 3.16 4.74
C ILE A 319 -29.81 2.68 3.49
N ASP A 320 -30.58 2.19 2.52
CA ASP A 320 -30.11 1.83 1.18
C ASP A 320 -29.86 3.10 0.37
N ALA A 321 -28.61 3.34 -0.04
CA ALA A 321 -28.22 4.57 -0.74
C ALA A 321 -28.97 4.77 -2.06
N CYS A 322 -29.48 3.70 -2.68
CA CYS A 322 -30.30 3.80 -3.90
C CYS A 322 -31.66 4.46 -3.63
N TYR A 323 -32.22 4.23 -2.44
CA TYR A 323 -33.57 4.67 -2.05
C TYR A 323 -33.53 5.64 -0.87
N CYS A 324 -32.43 6.40 -0.76
CA CYS A 324 -32.24 7.35 0.32
C CYS A 324 -33.24 8.53 0.16
N PRO A 325 -34.09 8.81 1.17
CA PRO A 325 -34.95 9.99 1.15
C PRO A 325 -34.14 11.28 1.10
N ILE A 326 -34.66 12.31 0.42
CA ILE A 326 -33.96 13.59 0.27
C ILE A 326 -33.71 14.27 1.62
N GLU A 327 -34.62 14.08 2.59
CA GLU A 327 -34.54 14.64 3.93
C GLU A 327 -33.28 14.16 4.68
N ILE A 328 -32.88 12.91 4.44
CA ILE A 328 -31.67 12.31 5.03
C ILE A 328 -30.41 12.86 4.36
N ILE A 329 -30.47 13.10 3.03
CA ILE A 329 -29.39 13.76 2.30
C ILE A 329 -29.21 15.19 2.81
N ASP A 330 -30.30 15.91 3.03
CA ASP A 330 -30.32 17.27 3.59
C ASP A 330 -29.72 17.30 4.99
N GLU A 331 -30.13 16.38 5.87
CA GLU A 331 -29.58 16.24 7.22
C GLU A 331 -28.06 16.01 7.19
N TYR A 332 -27.61 15.11 6.30
CA TYR A 332 -26.19 14.83 6.12
C TYR A 332 -25.41 16.06 5.67
N PHE A 333 -25.89 16.77 4.64
CA PHE A 333 -25.25 17.99 4.15
C PHE A 333 -25.23 19.11 5.20
N ASN A 334 -26.33 19.30 5.94
CA ASN A 334 -26.37 20.27 7.04
C ASN A 334 -25.34 19.95 8.15
N THR A 335 -25.19 18.66 8.48
CA THR A 335 -24.18 18.22 9.45
C THR A 335 -22.75 18.48 8.94
N LEU A 336 -22.48 18.21 7.66
CA LEU A 336 -21.19 18.47 7.05
C LEU A 336 -20.84 19.95 6.96
N ARG A 337 -21.84 20.82 6.87
CA ARG A 337 -21.67 22.27 6.74
C ARG A 337 -20.98 22.88 7.97
N ILE A 338 -21.17 22.27 9.14
CA ILE A 338 -20.66 22.79 10.40
C ILE A 338 -19.15 22.53 10.49
N GLY A 339 -18.36 23.60 10.64
CA GLY A 339 -16.92 23.51 10.87
C GLY A 339 -16.08 23.11 9.64
N ARG A 340 -16.63 23.12 8.43
CA ARG A 340 -15.90 22.89 7.18
C ARG A 340 -15.74 24.16 6.35
N ALA A 341 -14.60 24.27 5.66
CA ALA A 341 -14.40 25.28 4.64
C ALA A 341 -15.32 25.04 3.44
N ALA A 342 -15.78 26.12 2.80
CA ALA A 342 -16.71 26.06 1.67
C ALA A 342 -16.23 25.16 0.53
N SER A 343 -14.94 25.22 0.18
CA SER A 343 -14.34 24.38 -0.86
C SER A 343 -14.36 22.88 -0.54
N ALA A 344 -14.07 22.52 0.72
CA ALA A 344 -14.12 21.13 1.19
C ALA A 344 -15.57 20.61 1.26
N TYR A 345 -16.50 21.46 1.68
CA TYR A 345 -17.92 21.15 1.67
C TYR A 345 -18.44 20.95 0.23
N ASN A 346 -18.16 21.88 -0.68
CA ASN A 346 -18.57 21.81 -2.09
C ASN A 346 -17.99 20.58 -2.81
N SER A 347 -16.76 20.19 -2.48
CA SER A 347 -16.13 18.97 -2.99
C SER A 347 -16.93 17.74 -2.57
N ASN A 348 -17.30 17.65 -1.29
CA ASN A 348 -18.13 16.57 -0.77
C ASN A 348 -19.50 16.48 -1.46
N ILE A 349 -20.22 17.61 -1.60
CA ILE A 349 -21.50 17.66 -2.32
C ILE A 349 -21.32 17.13 -3.75
N SER A 350 -20.23 17.54 -4.41
CA SER A 350 -19.93 17.11 -5.77
C SER A 350 -19.64 15.61 -5.86
N ALA A 351 -18.92 15.04 -4.90
CA ALA A 351 -18.65 13.59 -4.86
C ALA A 351 -19.92 12.77 -4.63
N VAL A 352 -20.80 13.18 -3.70
CA VAL A 352 -22.09 12.52 -3.48
C VAL A 352 -22.96 12.63 -4.74
N TRP A 353 -23.01 13.80 -5.37
CA TRP A 353 -23.76 13.99 -6.61
C TRP A 353 -23.23 13.10 -7.75
N GLU A 354 -21.91 12.98 -7.91
CA GLU A 354 -21.29 12.10 -8.92
C GLU A 354 -21.58 10.62 -8.66
N PHE A 355 -21.68 10.21 -7.40
CA PHE A 355 -22.09 8.86 -7.02
C PHE A 355 -23.55 8.56 -7.41
N TYR A 356 -24.49 9.48 -7.15
CA TYR A 356 -25.87 9.33 -7.65
C TYR A 356 -25.96 9.45 -9.17
N LYS A 357 -25.12 10.28 -9.80
CA LYS A 357 -25.05 10.37 -11.27
C LYS A 357 -24.61 9.04 -11.87
N PHE A 358 -23.73 8.31 -11.20
CA PHE A 358 -23.38 6.94 -11.59
C PHE A 358 -24.58 6.00 -11.51
N PHE A 359 -25.42 6.07 -10.47
CA PHE A 359 -26.66 5.28 -10.41
C PHE A 359 -27.61 5.60 -11.56
N GLU A 360 -27.78 6.89 -11.89
CA GLU A 360 -28.63 7.33 -13.00
C GLU A 360 -28.10 6.79 -14.34
N VAL A 361 -26.79 6.90 -14.60
CA VAL A 361 -26.15 6.36 -15.81
C VAL A 361 -26.26 4.83 -15.90
N LYS A 362 -26.30 4.14 -14.76
CA LYS A 362 -26.50 2.68 -14.70
C LYS A 362 -27.97 2.26 -14.75
N GLY A 363 -28.91 3.20 -14.83
CA GLY A 363 -30.35 2.91 -14.83
C GLY A 363 -30.85 2.34 -13.50
N VAL A 364 -30.12 2.57 -12.41
CA VAL A 364 -30.50 2.12 -11.05
C VAL A 364 -31.53 3.08 -10.45
N ILE A 365 -31.43 4.36 -10.79
CA ILE A 365 -32.41 5.40 -10.46
C ILE A 365 -32.77 6.17 -11.73
N ASP A 366 -33.97 6.73 -11.80
CA ASP A 366 -34.41 7.52 -12.96
C ASP A 366 -33.73 8.88 -13.03
N LYS A 367 -33.48 9.49 -11.87
CA LYS A 367 -32.87 10.83 -11.74
C LYS A 367 -32.18 11.00 -10.39
N VAL A 368 -31.12 11.80 -10.35
CA VAL A 368 -30.46 12.20 -9.10
C VAL A 368 -31.47 12.92 -8.17
N PRO A 369 -31.57 12.54 -6.88
CA PRO A 369 -32.64 13.00 -5.99
C PRO A 369 -32.50 14.46 -5.54
N PHE A 370 -31.38 15.13 -5.81
CA PHE A 370 -31.14 16.51 -5.42
C PHE A 370 -30.35 17.28 -6.48
N TYR A 371 -30.43 18.61 -6.44
CA TYR A 371 -29.65 19.48 -7.30
C TYR A 371 -28.49 20.10 -6.52
N LYS A 372 -27.25 19.72 -6.87
CA LYS A 372 -26.05 20.09 -6.10
C LYS A 372 -25.86 21.61 -5.92
N GLU A 373 -26.27 22.43 -6.88
CA GLU A 373 -26.07 23.88 -6.81
C GLU A 373 -26.93 24.55 -5.73
N TYR A 374 -28.01 23.90 -5.26
CA TYR A 374 -28.79 24.40 -4.13
C TYR A 374 -28.06 24.27 -2.79
N TYR A 375 -27.07 23.38 -2.71
CA TYR A 375 -26.33 23.12 -1.47
C TYR A 375 -25.01 23.86 -1.43
N LYS A 376 -24.35 24.06 -2.59
CA LYS A 376 -23.01 24.62 -2.65
C LYS A 376 -22.95 25.99 -1.98
N GLN A 377 -21.88 26.18 -1.21
CA GLN A 377 -21.56 27.46 -0.59
C GLN A 377 -20.79 28.33 -1.56
N LYS A 378 -21.02 29.65 -1.48
CA LYS A 378 -20.17 30.63 -2.15
C LYS A 378 -18.77 30.53 -1.55
N GLU A 379 -17.81 30.19 -2.40
CA GLU A 379 -16.40 30.28 -2.04
C GLU A 379 -15.99 31.74 -2.12
N ILE A 380 -15.70 32.34 -0.97
CA ILE A 380 -15.06 33.65 -0.90
C ILE A 380 -13.57 33.35 -0.86
N PRO A 381 -12.78 33.75 -1.90
CA PRO A 381 -11.34 33.63 -1.85
C PRO A 381 -10.84 34.46 -0.65
N ALA A 382 -10.51 33.79 0.45
CA ALA A 382 -9.81 34.43 1.55
C ALA A 382 -8.34 34.46 1.17
N HIS A 383 -7.78 35.67 1.07
CA HIS A 383 -6.36 35.82 0.90
C HIS A 383 -5.70 35.59 2.26
N TYR A 384 -4.94 34.49 2.38
CA TYR A 384 -4.45 34.02 3.68
C TYR A 384 -3.03 34.51 4.01
N ASP A 385 -2.52 35.52 3.27
CA ASP A 385 -1.13 36.01 3.37
C ASP A 385 -0.14 34.84 3.48
N ARG A 386 -0.15 33.99 2.45
CA ARG A 386 0.53 32.69 2.48
C ARG A 386 1.97 32.74 2.03
N SER A 387 2.47 33.91 1.67
CA SER A 387 3.87 34.09 1.31
C SER A 387 4.75 33.83 2.53
N VAL A 388 5.74 32.95 2.36
CA VAL A 388 6.78 32.75 3.37
C VAL A 388 7.59 34.03 3.48
N ASP A 389 7.75 34.51 4.72
CA ASP A 389 8.59 35.66 5.03
C ASP A 389 10.03 35.43 4.53
N ILE A 390 10.66 36.50 4.03
CA ILE A 390 12.02 36.48 3.54
C ILE A 390 13.02 36.16 4.65
N GLU A 391 12.79 36.64 5.88
CA GLU A 391 13.65 36.38 7.05
C GLU A 391 13.65 34.88 7.39
N VAL A 392 12.46 34.27 7.43
CA VAL A 392 12.29 32.82 7.60
C VAL A 392 13.03 32.06 6.51
N SER A 393 12.86 32.47 5.25
CA SER A 393 13.50 31.83 4.11
C SER A 393 15.03 31.89 4.18
N LEU A 394 15.59 33.03 4.58
CA LEU A 394 17.03 33.24 4.74
C LEU A 394 17.60 32.40 5.90
N GLU A 395 16.87 32.27 6.99
CA GLU A 395 17.27 31.39 8.09
C GLU A 395 17.29 29.92 7.66
N ILE A 396 16.25 29.47 6.95
CA ILE A 396 16.23 28.11 6.37
C ILE A 396 17.45 27.91 5.46
N ILE A 397 17.74 28.85 4.57
CA ILE A 397 18.90 28.80 3.66
C ILE A 397 20.22 28.63 4.44
N LYS A 398 20.39 29.38 5.53
CA LYS A 398 21.57 29.30 6.40
C LYS A 398 21.73 27.91 7.04
N GLU A 399 20.62 27.28 7.41
CA GLU A 399 20.58 25.96 8.05
C GLU A 399 20.57 24.79 7.05
N LEU A 400 20.39 25.03 5.74
CA LEU A 400 20.38 23.95 4.72
C LEU A 400 21.64 23.08 4.76
N LYS A 401 22.80 23.63 5.13
CA LYS A 401 24.05 22.85 5.26
C LYS A 401 23.94 21.66 6.23
N ASN A 402 23.02 21.74 7.20
CA ASN A 402 22.75 20.69 8.18
C ASN A 402 21.74 19.64 7.69
N CYS A 403 21.14 19.86 6.52
CA CYS A 403 20.18 18.95 5.90
C CYS A 403 20.86 17.97 4.93
N PRO A 404 20.27 16.78 4.70
CA PRO A 404 20.68 15.88 3.62
C PRO A 404 20.69 16.59 2.27
N GLU A 405 21.67 16.28 1.41
CA GLU A 405 21.88 16.99 0.14
C GLU A 405 20.63 17.06 -0.74
N HIS A 406 19.86 15.97 -0.85
CA HIS A 406 18.62 15.93 -1.63
C HIS A 406 17.56 16.90 -1.08
N ILE A 407 17.46 17.06 0.24
CA ILE A 407 16.56 18.04 0.87
C ILE A 407 16.95 19.45 0.47
N ARG A 408 18.25 19.79 0.51
CA ARG A 408 18.73 21.12 0.15
C ARG A 408 18.35 21.47 -1.28
N VAL A 409 18.68 20.60 -2.23
CA VAL A 409 18.41 20.90 -3.65
C VAL A 409 16.91 20.91 -3.93
N MET A 410 16.12 20.01 -3.34
CA MET A 410 14.66 20.01 -3.50
C MET A 410 14.02 21.28 -2.90
N TYR A 411 14.53 21.79 -1.78
CA TYR A 411 14.10 23.06 -1.21
C TYR A 411 14.41 24.24 -2.14
N LEU A 412 15.61 24.29 -2.72
CA LEU A 412 15.98 25.36 -3.67
C LEU A 412 15.02 25.43 -4.86
N HIS A 413 14.47 24.31 -5.33
CA HIS A 413 13.44 24.32 -6.39
C HIS A 413 12.11 24.91 -5.91
N MET A 414 11.74 24.73 -4.65
CA MET A 414 10.53 25.37 -4.09
C MET A 414 10.77 26.87 -3.95
N TRP A 415 11.88 27.24 -3.30
CA TRP A 415 12.17 28.62 -2.94
C TRP A 415 12.51 29.49 -4.16
N CYS A 416 13.39 29.05 -5.07
CA CYS A 416 13.76 29.85 -6.25
C CYS A 416 12.66 29.88 -7.32
N LEU A 417 11.95 28.76 -7.51
CA LEU A 417 11.14 28.56 -8.71
C LEU A 417 9.64 28.41 -8.44
N GLY A 418 9.21 28.29 -7.18
CA GLY A 418 7.81 28.08 -6.84
C GLY A 418 7.23 26.76 -7.41
N LEU A 419 8.08 25.75 -7.65
CA LEU A 419 7.61 24.47 -8.18
C LEU A 419 6.74 23.75 -7.16
N ARG A 420 5.70 23.06 -7.65
CA ARG A 420 4.88 22.20 -6.80
C ARG A 420 5.72 21.03 -6.32
N ILE A 421 5.44 20.55 -5.12
CA ILE A 421 6.17 19.42 -4.55
C ILE A 421 6.11 18.15 -5.42
N SER A 422 4.99 17.87 -6.09
CA SER A 422 4.90 16.74 -7.02
C SER A 422 5.72 16.96 -8.29
N GLU A 423 5.82 18.20 -8.78
CA GLU A 423 6.69 18.56 -9.90
C GLU A 423 8.14 18.25 -9.52
N ILE A 424 8.60 18.69 -8.34
CA ILE A 424 9.96 18.45 -7.85
C ILE A 424 10.26 16.96 -7.68
N CYS A 425 9.35 16.21 -7.04
CA CYS A 425 9.51 14.78 -6.81
C CYS A 425 9.56 13.95 -8.11
N THR A 426 9.05 14.49 -9.22
CA THR A 426 8.99 13.81 -10.52
C THR A 426 9.96 14.40 -11.56
N LEU A 427 10.81 15.35 -11.17
CA LEU A 427 11.84 15.92 -12.05
C LEU A 427 12.81 14.84 -12.53
N LYS A 428 13.28 15.01 -13.76
CA LYS A 428 14.23 14.14 -14.42
C LYS A 428 15.54 14.85 -14.71
N SER A 429 16.61 14.08 -14.87
CA SER A 429 17.97 14.59 -15.09
C SER A 429 18.13 15.39 -16.38
N ASP A 430 17.32 15.10 -17.39
CA ASP A 430 17.26 15.78 -18.69
C ASP A 430 16.36 17.03 -18.69
N ALA A 431 15.88 17.47 -17.52
CA ALA A 431 15.02 18.64 -17.41
C ALA A 431 15.77 19.97 -17.63
N TYR A 432 17.08 20.02 -17.41
CA TYR A 432 17.87 21.26 -17.44
C TYR A 432 18.59 21.43 -18.77
N TYR A 433 18.58 22.64 -19.32
CA TYR A 433 19.29 22.95 -20.56
C TYR A 433 19.72 24.42 -20.59
N LEU A 434 20.71 24.73 -21.45
CA LEU A 434 21.11 26.08 -21.76
C LEU A 434 20.50 26.49 -23.10
N GLN A 435 20.04 27.74 -23.19
CA GLN A 435 19.61 28.36 -24.44
C GLN A 435 20.28 29.72 -24.54
N GLY A 436 21.37 29.78 -25.32
CA GLY A 436 22.29 30.92 -25.26
C GLY A 436 23.00 30.96 -23.91
N ASP A 437 23.03 32.13 -23.28
CA ASP A 437 23.63 32.34 -21.96
C ASP A 437 22.67 32.01 -20.80
N ASP A 438 21.38 31.81 -21.10
CA ASP A 438 20.33 31.57 -20.12
C ASP A 438 20.18 30.08 -19.79
N ALA A 439 20.00 29.79 -18.50
CA ALA A 439 19.67 28.45 -18.03
C ALA A 439 18.16 28.26 -17.90
N TRP A 440 17.68 27.10 -18.30
CA TRP A 440 16.26 26.76 -18.33
C TRP A 440 15.99 25.40 -17.70
N ILE A 441 14.74 25.22 -17.25
CA ILE A 441 14.21 23.93 -16.83
C ILE A 441 12.88 23.63 -17.54
N GLN A 442 12.72 22.40 -18.02
CA GLN A 442 11.46 21.88 -18.53
C GLN A 442 10.84 20.91 -17.51
N VAL A 443 9.64 21.22 -17.04
CA VAL A 443 8.97 20.51 -15.94
C VAL A 443 7.63 19.96 -16.40
N TYR A 444 7.39 18.67 -16.16
CA TYR A 444 6.07 18.08 -16.39
C TYR A 444 5.14 18.36 -15.21
N GLN A 445 3.99 18.96 -15.48
CA GLN A 445 2.99 19.28 -14.47
C GLN A 445 1.96 18.16 -14.40
N VAL A 446 2.07 17.29 -13.39
CA VAL A 446 1.15 16.15 -13.20
C VAL A 446 -0.32 16.60 -13.16
N LYS A 447 -0.62 17.68 -12.44
CA LYS A 447 -1.99 18.23 -12.31
C LYS A 447 -2.53 18.77 -13.63
N MET A 448 -1.70 19.47 -14.41
CA MET A 448 -2.10 20.12 -15.65
C MET A 448 -1.99 19.20 -16.87
N LYS A 449 -1.30 18.06 -16.71
CA LYS A 449 -0.99 17.10 -17.78
C LYS A 449 -0.25 17.76 -18.96
N ASN A 450 0.61 18.74 -18.67
CA ASN A 450 1.35 19.49 -19.67
C ASN A 450 2.76 19.85 -19.16
N TYR A 451 3.66 20.21 -20.07
CA TYR A 451 4.98 20.74 -19.74
C TYR A 451 4.95 22.26 -19.61
N LYS A 452 5.76 22.78 -18.69
CA LYS A 452 6.16 24.18 -18.66
C LYS A 452 7.67 24.31 -18.79
N ARG A 453 8.13 25.42 -19.36
CA ARG A 453 9.54 25.80 -19.46
C ARG A 453 9.72 27.13 -18.76
N VAL A 454 10.64 27.19 -17.82
CA VAL A 454 10.91 28.42 -17.07
C VAL A 454 12.41 28.70 -17.03
N PRO A 455 12.82 29.98 -17.12
CA PRO A 455 14.20 30.34 -16.90
C PRO A 455 14.56 30.10 -15.43
N ILE A 456 15.81 29.73 -15.17
CA ILE A 456 16.31 29.45 -13.82
C ILE A 456 17.62 30.20 -13.57
N PRO A 457 17.95 30.52 -12.31
CA PRO A 457 19.26 31.07 -11.98
C PRO A 457 20.40 30.14 -12.41
N ARG A 458 21.45 30.71 -13.03
CA ARG A 458 22.63 29.95 -13.46
C ARG A 458 23.25 29.13 -12.32
N ALA A 459 23.29 29.69 -11.11
CA ALA A 459 23.76 28.98 -9.92
C ALA A 459 22.96 27.69 -9.62
N LEU A 460 21.64 27.68 -9.81
CA LEU A 460 20.83 26.49 -9.61
C LEU A 460 21.13 25.42 -10.67
N TYR A 461 21.31 25.84 -11.93
CA TYR A 461 21.73 24.95 -13.00
C TYR A 461 23.06 24.28 -12.66
N ASP A 462 24.08 25.06 -12.31
CA ASP A 462 25.42 24.54 -12.01
C ASP A 462 25.41 23.59 -10.80
N ILE A 463 24.67 23.93 -9.73
CA ILE A 463 24.45 23.04 -8.57
C ILE A 463 23.85 21.70 -9.01
N MET A 464 22.86 21.74 -9.91
CA MET A 464 22.20 20.52 -10.38
C MET A 464 23.07 19.70 -11.32
N GLN A 465 23.91 20.30 -12.15
CA GLN A 465 24.88 19.56 -12.96
C GLN A 465 25.88 18.80 -12.07
N VAL A 466 26.36 19.43 -10.99
CA VAL A 466 27.21 18.77 -9.98
C VAL A 466 26.45 17.64 -9.30
N TYR A 467 25.19 17.88 -8.87
CA TYR A 467 24.37 16.87 -8.21
C TYR A 467 24.14 15.64 -9.11
N ILE A 468 23.78 15.84 -10.37
CA ILE A 468 23.54 14.77 -11.36
C ILE A 468 24.80 13.94 -11.57
N THR A 469 25.94 14.61 -11.78
CA THR A 469 27.22 13.95 -12.03
C THR A 469 27.68 13.16 -10.81
N LYS A 470 27.64 13.75 -9.62
CA LYS A 470 28.06 13.14 -8.36
C LYS A 470 27.26 11.88 -8.01
N ASN A 471 25.97 11.86 -8.35
CA ASN A 471 25.07 10.75 -8.06
C ASN A 471 24.90 9.78 -9.24
N GLU A 472 25.69 9.93 -10.31
CA GLU A 472 25.69 9.06 -11.50
C GLU A 472 24.28 8.87 -12.11
N ILE A 473 23.46 9.94 -12.10
CA ILE A 473 22.08 9.88 -12.57
C ILE A 473 22.08 9.91 -14.09
N LYS A 474 21.56 8.85 -14.72
CA LYS A 474 21.52 8.76 -16.19
C LYS A 474 20.46 9.68 -16.77
N SER A 475 20.64 10.08 -18.04
CA SER A 475 19.66 10.89 -18.76
C SER A 475 18.26 10.25 -18.76
N GLY A 476 17.23 11.05 -18.49
CA GLY A 476 15.83 10.62 -18.45
C GLY A 476 15.39 9.90 -17.18
N GLU A 477 16.31 9.59 -16.26
CA GLU A 477 16.00 9.05 -14.93
C GLU A 477 15.46 10.13 -14.00
N TYR A 478 14.68 9.71 -13.00
CA TYR A 478 14.27 10.61 -11.91
C TYR A 478 15.50 11.12 -11.15
N LEU A 479 15.56 12.43 -10.93
CA LEU A 479 16.61 13.07 -10.12
C LEU A 479 16.57 12.56 -8.69
N PHE A 480 15.36 12.49 -8.14
CA PHE A 480 15.11 12.07 -6.77
C PHE A 480 14.41 10.72 -6.82
N LYS A 481 15.13 9.67 -6.40
CA LYS A 481 14.65 8.29 -6.46
C LYS A 481 14.13 7.84 -5.09
N ASN A 482 13.01 7.12 -5.09
CA ASN A 482 12.59 6.34 -3.92
C ASN A 482 13.42 5.06 -3.81
N LYS A 483 13.23 4.29 -2.72
CA LYS A 483 13.96 3.02 -2.47
C LYS A 483 13.82 1.96 -3.57
N LYS A 484 12.81 2.06 -4.43
CA LYS A 484 12.54 1.14 -5.55
C LYS A 484 13.03 1.71 -6.90
N GLY A 485 13.71 2.87 -6.91
CA GLY A 485 14.20 3.52 -8.13
C GLY A 485 13.17 4.38 -8.88
N GLY A 486 11.92 4.44 -8.42
CA GLY A 486 10.89 5.33 -8.99
C GLY A 486 10.96 6.76 -8.45
N ALA A 487 10.01 7.61 -8.85
CA ALA A 487 9.92 9.00 -8.37
C ALA A 487 9.90 9.11 -6.84
N PHE A 488 10.44 10.22 -6.31
CA PHE A 488 10.45 10.46 -4.87
C PHE A 488 9.02 10.65 -4.34
N SER A 489 8.78 10.21 -3.10
CA SER A 489 7.46 10.34 -2.50
C SER A 489 7.22 11.77 -2.03
N LYS A 490 6.15 12.40 -2.53
CA LYS A 490 5.70 13.73 -2.07
C LYS A 490 5.44 13.73 -0.56
N ILE A 491 4.82 12.67 -0.03
CA ILE A 491 4.54 12.54 1.41
C ILE A 491 5.86 12.49 2.19
N THR A 492 6.82 11.68 1.72
CA THR A 492 8.13 11.57 2.36
C THR A 492 8.86 12.90 2.36
N LEU A 493 8.83 13.64 1.26
CA LEU A 493 9.45 14.96 1.19
C LEU A 493 8.78 15.94 2.15
N CYS A 494 7.45 16.05 2.14
CA CYS A 494 6.71 16.88 3.10
C CYS A 494 7.11 16.59 4.55
N THR A 495 7.16 15.31 4.93
CA THR A 495 7.53 14.91 6.30
C THR A 495 8.97 15.27 6.62
N GLN A 496 9.90 15.07 5.68
CA GLN A 496 11.30 15.45 5.87
C GLN A 496 11.46 16.97 6.01
N MET A 497 10.82 17.77 5.14
CA MET A 497 10.88 19.23 5.22
C MET A 497 10.33 19.76 6.53
N LYS A 498 9.14 19.28 6.97
CA LYS A 498 8.57 19.65 8.27
C LYS A 498 9.50 19.29 9.43
N LYS A 499 10.13 18.11 9.38
CA LYS A 499 11.10 17.69 10.40
C LYS A 499 12.29 18.65 10.49
N TYR A 500 12.85 19.05 9.36
CA TYR A 500 14.06 19.88 9.34
C TYR A 500 13.77 21.36 9.59
N PHE A 501 12.67 21.90 9.06
CA PHE A 501 12.44 23.34 9.04
C PHE A 501 11.54 23.85 10.16
N ASN A 502 10.59 23.06 10.66
CA ASN A 502 9.78 23.49 11.81
C ASN A 502 10.58 23.51 13.13
N GLN A 503 11.82 23.03 13.12
CA GLN A 503 12.72 23.03 14.28
C GLN A 503 13.67 24.23 14.28
N ILE A 504 13.68 25.04 13.23
CA ILE A 504 14.53 26.22 13.11
C ILE A 504 13.91 27.30 14.02
N GLY A 505 14.62 27.64 15.09
CA GLY A 505 14.08 28.37 16.23
C GLY A 505 14.07 29.88 16.02
N GLY A 506 12.89 30.50 16.18
CA GLY A 506 12.72 31.96 16.12
C GLY A 506 11.36 32.39 15.57
N PHE A 507 10.71 31.51 14.80
CA PHE A 507 9.46 31.82 14.09
C PHE A 507 8.37 30.78 14.42
N ASP A 508 7.11 31.22 14.51
CA ASP A 508 5.94 30.32 14.50
C ASP A 508 5.68 29.81 13.07
N TYR A 509 6.68 29.14 12.50
CA TYR A 509 6.68 28.71 11.11
C TYR A 509 6.32 27.24 10.99
N SER A 510 5.27 26.96 10.21
CA SER A 510 4.88 25.61 9.85
C SER A 510 5.07 25.41 8.35
N PHE A 511 6.05 24.61 7.96
CA PHE A 511 6.35 24.39 6.55
C PHE A 511 5.13 23.90 5.76
N GLN A 512 4.76 24.66 4.74
CA GLN A 512 3.83 24.25 3.68
C GLN A 512 4.48 24.47 2.32
N SER A 513 4.55 23.43 1.51
CA SER A 513 5.22 23.51 0.20
C SER A 513 4.58 24.52 -0.76
N HIS A 514 3.28 24.78 -0.62
CA HIS A 514 2.57 25.71 -1.50
C HIS A 514 2.87 27.17 -1.18
N ASP A 515 3.26 27.49 0.05
CA ASP A 515 3.52 28.87 0.50
C ASP A 515 4.71 29.49 -0.26
N TYR A 516 5.75 28.70 -0.60
CA TYR A 516 6.85 29.16 -1.46
C TYR A 516 6.40 29.54 -2.88
N ARG A 517 5.34 28.91 -3.39
CA ARG A 517 4.76 29.30 -4.68
C ARG A 517 4.00 30.62 -4.57
N HIS A 518 3.33 30.87 -3.45
CA HIS A 518 2.76 32.18 -3.14
C HIS A 518 3.88 33.23 -3.08
N SER A 519 4.97 32.98 -2.34
CA SER A 519 6.12 33.89 -2.28
C SER A 519 6.67 34.27 -3.66
N VAL A 520 6.86 33.31 -4.57
CA VAL A 520 7.37 33.60 -5.92
C VAL A 520 6.35 34.38 -6.76
N ALA A 521 5.07 34.05 -6.66
CA ALA A 521 4.01 34.77 -7.39
C ALA A 521 3.90 36.23 -6.92
N THR A 522 3.85 36.44 -5.61
CA THR A 522 3.82 37.76 -4.97
C THR A 522 5.08 38.56 -5.34
N MET A 523 6.27 37.97 -5.21
CA MET A 523 7.53 38.61 -5.59
C MET A 523 7.52 39.10 -7.05
N PHE A 524 7.07 38.28 -8.00
CA PHE A 524 6.99 38.72 -9.40
C PHE A 524 5.98 39.85 -9.59
N TYR A 525 4.83 39.77 -8.94
CA TYR A 525 3.81 40.80 -9.03
C TYR A 525 4.27 42.15 -8.44
N ASP A 526 5.03 42.10 -7.33
CA ASP A 526 5.62 43.28 -6.69
C ASP A 526 6.74 43.91 -7.52
N ASN A 527 7.37 43.14 -8.42
CA ASN A 527 8.36 43.60 -9.39
C ASN A 527 7.76 43.89 -10.78
N ASP A 528 6.47 44.22 -10.82
CA ASP A 528 5.74 44.65 -12.03
C ASP A 528 5.75 43.66 -13.20
N VAL A 529 5.94 42.36 -12.91
CA VAL A 529 5.75 41.30 -13.91
C VAL A 529 4.25 41.14 -14.20
N SER A 530 3.89 41.10 -15.48
CA SER A 530 2.49 40.94 -15.90
C SER A 530 1.87 39.64 -15.38
N LEU A 531 0.56 39.66 -15.08
CA LEU A 531 -0.17 38.49 -14.60
C LEU A 531 -0.10 37.33 -15.61
N GLN A 532 -0.08 37.63 -16.91
CA GLN A 532 0.10 36.64 -17.98
C GLN A 532 1.46 35.93 -17.87
N SER A 533 2.53 36.69 -17.66
CA SER A 533 3.87 36.13 -17.50
C SER A 533 3.98 35.27 -16.24
N ILE A 534 3.37 35.71 -15.13
CA ILE A 534 3.33 34.91 -13.89
C ILE A 534 2.52 33.63 -14.11
N ARG A 535 1.37 33.70 -14.78
CA ARG A 535 0.55 32.54 -15.16
C ARG A 535 1.37 31.52 -15.95
N ASP A 536 2.09 31.97 -16.97
CA ASP A 536 2.89 31.11 -17.83
C ASP A 536 4.09 30.49 -17.07
N TYR A 537 4.75 31.29 -16.23
CA TYR A 537 5.84 30.81 -15.37
C TYR A 537 5.38 29.75 -14.36
N LEU A 538 4.25 30.00 -13.70
CA LEU A 538 3.64 29.04 -12.78
C LEU A 538 3.09 27.83 -13.53
N GLY A 539 2.72 27.97 -14.81
CA GLY A 539 2.07 26.95 -15.63
C GLY A 539 0.63 26.76 -15.19
N HIS A 540 -0.14 27.85 -15.18
CA HIS A 540 -1.58 27.87 -14.97
C HIS A 540 -2.31 28.01 -16.31
N THR A 541 -3.54 27.49 -16.40
CA THR A 541 -4.34 27.59 -17.64
C THR A 541 -5.03 28.94 -17.76
N TYR A 542 -5.49 29.50 -16.64
CA TYR A 542 -6.26 30.74 -16.60
C TYR A 542 -5.65 31.71 -15.59
N GLU A 543 -5.93 33.01 -15.74
CA GLU A 543 -5.34 34.07 -14.92
C GLU A 543 -5.88 34.06 -13.48
N GLU A 544 -7.14 33.68 -13.30
CA GLU A 544 -7.82 33.55 -12.01
C GLU A 544 -7.12 32.51 -11.12
N MET A 545 -6.49 31.49 -11.73
CA MET A 545 -5.66 30.53 -11.01
C MET A 545 -4.38 31.15 -10.44
N THR A 546 -3.91 32.25 -11.01
CA THR A 546 -2.72 32.98 -10.56
C THR A 546 -3.08 34.06 -9.54
N GLU A 547 -4.24 34.71 -9.68
CA GLU A 547 -4.72 35.74 -8.75
C GLU A 547 -4.77 35.23 -7.30
N GLN A 548 -5.19 33.97 -7.08
CA GLN A 548 -5.19 33.35 -5.74
C GLN A 548 -3.80 33.26 -5.09
N TYR A 549 -2.71 33.42 -5.85
CA TYR A 549 -1.34 33.32 -5.34
C TYR A 549 -0.68 34.68 -5.03
N ILE A 550 -1.34 35.81 -5.33
CA ILE A 550 -0.75 37.15 -5.20
C ILE A 550 -1.27 37.81 -3.92
N ASP A 551 -0.53 37.68 -2.81
CA ASP A 551 -1.00 38.04 -1.46
C ASP A 551 -1.21 39.56 -1.22
N TYR A 552 -0.62 40.44 -2.03
CA TYR A 552 -0.37 41.83 -1.62
C TYR A 552 -0.89 42.95 -2.55
N MET A 553 -2.21 43.08 -2.72
CA MET A 553 -2.80 44.30 -3.32
C MET A 553 -2.71 45.57 -2.43
N PRO A 554 -2.92 45.54 -1.10
CA PRO A 554 -3.03 46.77 -0.29
C PRO A 554 -1.74 47.59 -0.16
N GLN A 555 -0.56 46.97 -0.02
CA GLN A 555 0.70 47.72 0.07
C GLN A 555 1.11 48.34 -1.26
N LYS A 556 0.84 47.67 -2.39
CA LYS A 556 1.08 48.25 -3.71
C LYS A 556 0.19 49.47 -3.95
N ILE A 557 -1.07 49.40 -3.52
CA ILE A 557 -1.99 50.56 -3.51
C ILE A 557 -1.45 51.67 -2.59
N ALA A 558 -0.96 51.34 -1.40
CA ALA A 558 -0.38 52.32 -0.47
C ALA A 558 0.88 52.97 -1.06
N LYS A 559 1.79 52.19 -1.66
CA LYS A 559 3.00 52.71 -2.30
C LYS A 559 2.67 53.56 -3.53
N ALA A 560 1.72 53.13 -4.36
CA ALA A 560 1.23 53.91 -5.49
C ALA A 560 0.55 55.21 -5.03
N ASN A 561 -0.16 55.18 -3.89
CA ASN A 561 -0.72 56.36 -3.25
C ASN A 561 0.39 57.33 -2.81
N ASP A 562 1.41 56.82 -2.12
CA ASP A 562 2.58 57.61 -1.69
C ASP A 562 3.33 58.20 -2.88
N GLU A 563 3.55 57.44 -3.96
CA GLU A 563 4.20 57.89 -5.20
C GLU A 563 3.36 58.94 -5.94
N TYR A 564 2.04 58.74 -6.01
CA TYR A 564 1.11 59.71 -6.61
C TYR A 564 1.22 61.07 -5.90
N PHE A 565 1.21 61.09 -4.57
CA PHE A 565 1.29 62.33 -3.78
C PHE A 565 2.70 62.93 -3.67
N LYS A 566 3.76 62.19 -4.00
CA LYS A 566 5.13 62.72 -4.14
C LYS A 566 5.32 63.58 -5.40
N THR A 567 4.47 63.43 -6.41
CA THR A 567 4.53 64.22 -7.65
C THR A 567 4.09 65.67 -7.36
N SER A 568 4.92 66.66 -7.72
CA SER A 568 4.75 68.06 -7.29
C SER A 568 3.39 68.70 -7.65
N GLY A 569 2.71 68.22 -8.70
CA GLY A 569 1.36 68.69 -9.08
C GLY A 569 0.20 68.03 -8.34
N ASN A 570 0.45 66.92 -7.64
CA ASN A 570 -0.57 66.13 -6.95
C ASN A 570 -0.47 66.25 -5.43
N ASN A 571 0.54 66.95 -4.92
CA ASN A 571 0.74 67.13 -3.49
C ASN A 571 -0.39 67.98 -2.89
N LEU A 572 -1.16 67.39 -1.96
CA LEU A 572 -2.29 68.03 -1.28
C LEU A 572 -1.89 69.34 -0.58
N ALA A 573 -0.66 69.45 -0.06
CA ALA A 573 -0.17 70.65 0.59
C ALA A 573 0.13 71.81 -0.40
N ALA A 574 0.42 71.50 -1.66
CA ALA A 574 0.60 72.51 -2.71
C ALA A 574 -0.75 73.12 -3.15
N MET A 575 -1.82 72.31 -3.18
CA MET A 575 -3.16 72.79 -3.50
C MET A 575 -3.79 73.64 -2.39
N MET A 576 -3.44 73.39 -1.13
CA MET A 576 -3.91 74.20 0.01
C MET A 576 -3.26 75.59 0.11
N LYS A 577 -2.11 75.82 -0.54
CA LYS A 577 -1.41 77.13 -0.53
C LYS A 577 -1.84 78.08 -1.65
N GLY A 578 -2.66 77.63 -2.61
CA GLY A 578 -3.17 78.47 -3.70
C GLY A 578 -4.50 79.18 -3.42
N GLY A 579 -5.05 79.06 -2.21
CA GLY A 579 -6.40 79.52 -1.85
C GLY A 579 -6.49 80.83 -1.06
N THR A 580 -5.39 81.52 -0.82
CA THR A 580 -5.38 82.79 -0.07
C THR A 580 -4.39 83.75 -0.73
N ASP A 581 -4.83 84.44 -1.78
CA ASP A 581 -4.37 85.78 -2.17
C ASP A 581 -5.19 86.27 -3.38
N GLU A 582 -6.48 86.55 -3.16
CA GLU A 582 -7.23 87.54 -3.95
C GLU A 582 -8.18 88.29 -3.00
N LYS A 583 -7.74 89.46 -2.53
CA LYS A 583 -8.58 90.57 -2.08
C LYS A 583 -7.90 91.89 -2.38
#